data_AF-U2UXU4-F1
#
_entry.id   AF-U2UXU4-F1
#
_cell.length_a   1.000
_cell.length_b   1.000
_cell.length_c   1.000
_cell.angle_alpha   90.00
_cell.angle_beta   90.00
_cell.angle_gamma   90.00
#
_symmetry.space_group_name_H-M   'P 1'
#
loop_
_entity.id
_entity.type
_entity.pdbx_description
1 polymer ?
#
loop_
_entity_poly.entity_id
_entity_poly.type
_entity_poly.pdbx_seq_one_letter_code
_entity_poly.pdbx_strand_id
1 'polypeptide(L)' 'MWEVSVNKYLYYYLLSPTFMRFANASDKSKGVAYPAIGEKDFFNGLIALPPLAEQKRIVAKIEELLPLCERLK' A
#
# COMPACT_ATOMS: atom_id res chain seq x y z
N MET A 1 -5.35 -26.57 -0.89
CA MET A 1 -4.39 -25.46 -0.84
C MET A 1 -5.11 -24.27 -1.45
N TRP A 2 -5.68 -23.38 -0.65
CA TRP A 2 -6.44 -22.24 -1.17
C TRP A 2 -5.46 -21.20 -1.65
N GLU A 3 -5.39 -20.98 -2.96
CA GLU A 3 -4.63 -19.89 -3.53
C GLU A 3 -5.36 -18.59 -3.20
N VAL A 4 -4.91 -17.91 -2.15
CA VAL A 4 -5.45 -16.59 -1.80
C VAL A 4 -5.00 -15.63 -2.89
N SER A 5 -5.93 -15.27 -3.78
CA SER A 5 -5.70 -14.22 -4.76
C SER A 5 -5.60 -12.87 -4.03
N VAL A 6 -4.38 -12.36 -3.88
CA VAL A 6 -4.11 -11.07 -3.24
C VAL A 6 -4.52 -9.95 -4.20
N ASN A 7 -5.30 -8.98 -3.72
CA ASN A 7 -5.61 -7.78 -4.49
C ASN A 7 -4.34 -6.92 -4.66
N LYS A 8 -3.69 -7.04 -5.83
CA LYS A 8 -2.43 -6.35 -6.14
C LYS A 8 -2.54 -4.83 -6.10
N TYR A 9 -3.67 -4.26 -6.51
CA TYR A 9 -3.86 -2.81 -6.45
C TYR A 9 -3.84 -2.33 -5.00
N LEU A 10 -4.61 -3.00 -4.13
CA LEU A 10 -4.62 -2.68 -2.70
C LEU A 10 -3.24 -2.84 -2.08
N TYR A 11 -2.53 -3.92 -2.40
CA TYR A 11 -1.16 -4.15 -1.96
C TYR A 11 -0.23 -2.97 -2.29
N TYR A 12 -0.17 -2.56 -3.57
CA TYR A 12 0.67 -1.44 -3.97
C TYR A 12 0.19 -0.10 -3.41
N TYR A 13 -1.11 0.09 -3.25
CA TYR A 13 -1.66 1.31 -2.64
C TYR A 13 -1.26 1.45 -1.17
N LEU A 14 -1.31 0.36 -0.40
CA LEU A 14 -0.88 0.35 1.00
C LEU A 14 0.63 0.64 1.14
N LEU A 15 1.43 0.26 0.15
CA LEU A 15 2.85 0.58 0.08
C LEU A 15 3.15 1.96 -0.51
N SER A 16 2.15 2.67 -1.02
CA SER A 16 2.35 3.97 -1.66
C SER A 16 2.79 5.03 -0.65
N PRO A 17 3.55 6.06 -1.08
CA PRO A 17 3.90 7.18 -0.21
C PRO A 17 2.68 7.84 0.44
N THR A 18 1.55 7.89 -0.27
CA THR A 18 0.30 8.46 0.25
C THR A 18 -0.17 7.71 1.49
N PHE A 19 -0.30 6.39 1.40
CA PHE A 19 -0.77 5.59 2.52
C PHE A 19 0.27 5.49 3.63
N MET A 20 1.55 5.32 3.30
CA MET A 20 2.63 5.29 4.29
C MET A 20 2.75 6.59 5.08
N ARG A 21 2.54 7.76 4.46
CA ARG A 21 2.48 9.05 5.18
C ARG A 21 1.28 9.14 6.11
N PHE A 22 0.13 8.60 5.70
CA PHE A 22 -1.04 8.50 6.58
C PHE A 22 -0.73 7.58 7.77
N ALA A 23 -0.16 6.40 7.53
CA ALA A 23 0.09 5.40 8.55
C ALA A 23 1.16 5.84 9.56
N ASN A 24 2.18 6.56 9.09
CA ASN A 24 3.29 7.04 9.90
C ASN A 24 3.06 8.44 10.51
N ALA A 25 1.87 9.01 10.37
CA ALA A 25 1.57 10.30 10.97
C ALA A 25 1.70 10.22 12.51
N SER A 26 2.29 11.24 13.13
CA SER A 26 2.67 11.22 14.56
C SER A 26 1.49 11.09 15.52
N ASP A 27 0.29 11.47 15.10
CA ASP A 27 -0.96 11.31 15.84
C ASP A 27 -1.52 9.88 15.79
N LYS A 28 -1.10 9.08 14.79
CA LYS A 28 -1.57 7.71 14.53
C LYS A 28 -0.54 6.65 14.90
N SER A 29 0.74 7.01 14.87
CA SER A 29 1.84 6.14 15.27
C SER A 29 2.07 6.23 16.78
N LYS A 30 1.73 5.16 17.49
CA LYS A 30 1.79 5.08 18.96
C LYS A 30 2.96 4.19 19.41
N GLY A 31 3.59 4.55 20.52
CA GLY A 31 4.70 3.80 21.13
C GLY A 31 6.06 4.45 20.88
N VAL A 32 6.92 4.45 21.91
CA VAL A 32 8.25 5.07 21.86
C VAL A 32 9.31 4.13 21.27
N ALA A 33 9.27 2.85 21.65
CA ALA A 33 10.23 1.85 21.19
C ALA A 33 9.84 1.17 19.87
N TYR A 34 8.54 1.04 19.60
CA TYR A 34 7.99 0.48 18.36
C TYR A 34 6.80 1.31 17.90
N PRO A 35 7.05 2.45 17.21
CA PRO A 35 6.00 3.30 16.68
C PRO A 35 5.21 2.55 15.61
N ALA A 36 3.93 2.28 15.87
CA ALA A 36 3.04 1.55 14.98
C ALA A 36 1.64 2.18 14.92
N ILE A 37 0.99 2.04 13.77
CA ILE A 37 -0.42 2.43 13.61
C ILE A 37 -1.33 1.47 14.37
N GLY A 38 -2.27 2.01 15.15
CA GLY A 38 -3.30 1.21 15.80
C GLY A 38 -4.33 0.66 14.81
N GLU A 39 -4.90 -0.51 15.09
CA GLU A 39 -5.89 -1.18 14.22
C GLU A 39 -7.06 -0.27 13.80
N LYS A 40 -7.67 0.42 14.78
CA LYS A 40 -8.76 1.37 14.52
C LYS A 40 -8.34 2.48 13.55
N ASP A 41 -7.16 3.03 13.73
CA ASP A 41 -6.65 4.13 12.91
C ASP A 41 -6.29 3.63 11.50
N PHE A 42 -5.78 2.39 11.39
CA PHE A 42 -5.50 1.74 10.11
C PHE A 42 -6.77 1.57 9.27
N PHE A 43 -7.85 1.04 9.85
CA PHE A 43 -9.12 0.84 9.14
C PHE A 43 -9.84 2.16 8.80
N ASN A 44 -9.46 3.28 9.41
CA ASN A 44 -9.94 4.61 9.03
C ASN A 44 -9.14 5.25 7.88
N GLY A 45 -8.16 4.54 7.33
CA GLY A 45 -7.37 5.00 6.19
C GLY A 45 -8.21 5.13 4.91
N LEU A 46 -8.06 6.26 4.23
CA LEU A 46 -8.72 6.49 2.94
C LEU A 46 -8.00 5.73 1.82
N ILE A 47 -8.77 4.95 1.06
CA ILE A 47 -8.30 4.23 -0.12
C ILE A 47 -8.90 4.90 -1.36
N ALA A 48 -8.04 5.40 -2.26
CA ALA A 48 -8.47 5.78 -3.58
C ALA A 48 -8.87 4.51 -4.36
N LEU A 49 -10.15 4.37 -4.69
CA LEU A 49 -10.68 3.20 -5.40
C LEU A 49 -11.13 3.61 -6.81
N PRO A 50 -10.21 3.64 -7.80
CA PRO A 50 -10.57 3.95 -9.17
C PRO A 50 -11.34 2.78 -9.81
N PRO A 51 -11.94 2.96 -11.00
CA PRO A 51 -12.59 1.87 -11.73
C PRO A 51 -11.67 0.67 -11.96
N LEU A 52 -12.24 -0.54 -12.07
CA LEU A 52 -11.46 -1.78 -12.16
C LEU A 52 -10.44 -1.79 -13.31
N ALA A 53 -10.79 -1.22 -14.46
CA ALA A 53 -9.88 -1.12 -15.59
C ALA A 53 -8.63 -0.29 -15.24
N GLU A 54 -8.81 0.78 -14.48
CA GLU A 54 -7.72 1.66 -14.05
C GLU A 54 -6.85 1.00 -12.96
N GLN A 55 -7.47 0.27 -12.02
CA GLN A 55 -6.73 -0.54 -11.05
C GLN A 55 -5.78 -1.52 -11.75
N LYS A 56 -6.27 -2.23 -12.78
CA LYS A 56 -5.47 -3.17 -13.58
C LYS A 56 -4.35 -2.45 -14.34
N ARG A 57 -4.63 -1.29 -14.96
CA ARG A 57 -3.65 -0.49 -15.69
C ARG A 57 -2.50 -0.03 -14.78
N ILE A 58 -2.82 0.44 -13.57
CA ILE A 58 -1.83 0.85 -12.58
C ILE A 58 -0.95 -0.33 -12.17
N VAL A 59 -1.56 -1.47 -11.81
CA VAL A 59 -0.81 -2.69 -11.42
C VAL A 59 0.13 -3.14 -12.52
N ALA A 60 -0.35 -3.21 -13.77
CA ALA A 60 0.48 -3.61 -14.91
C ALA A 60 1.70 -2.69 -15.06
N LYS A 61 1.53 -1.37 -14.88
CA LYS A 61 2.65 -0.43 -14.99
C LYS A 61 3.67 -0.59 -13.86
N ILE A 62 3.20 -0.85 -12.65
CA ILE A 62 4.09 -1.10 -11.50
C ILE A 62 4.91 -2.37 -11.72
N GLU A 63 4.27 -3.46 -12.16
CA GLU A 63 4.94 -4.74 -12.42
C GLU A 63 5.90 -4.69 -13.61
N GLU A 64 5.67 -3.79 -14.58
CA GLU A 64 6.63 -3.49 -15.65
C GLU A 64 7.87 -2.76 -15.14
N LEU A 65 7.70 -1.78 -14.25
CA LEU A 65 8.77 -0.86 -13.85
C LEU A 65 9.63 -1.36 -12.68
N LEU A 66 9.02 -1.98 -11.66
CA LEU A 66 9.75 -2.38 -10.45
C LEU A 66 10.97 -3.30 -10.72
N PRO A 67 10.88 -4.32 -11.59
CA PRO A 67 12.03 -5.16 -11.92
C PRO A 67 13.19 -4.38 -12.57
N LEU A 68 12.88 -3.31 -13.30
CA LEU A 68 13.91 -2.45 -13.88
C LEU A 68 14.65 -1.66 -12.80
N CYS A 69 13.94 -1.16 -11.79
CA CYS A 69 14.54 -0.49 -10.64
C CYS A 69 15.45 -1.43 -9.84
N GLU A 70 15.06 -2.70 -9.66
CA GLU A 70 15.88 -3.69 -8.96
C GLU A 70 17.21 -3.98 -9.66
N ARG A 71 17.23 -3.90 -10.99
CA ARG A 71 18.45 -4.07 -11.80
C ARG A 71 19.41 -2.88 -11.75
N LEU A 72 18.97 -1.73 -11.23
CA LEU A 72 19.77 -0.52 -11.10
C LEU A 72 20.31 -0.30 -9.67
N LYS A 73 19.98 -1.20 -8.74
CA LYS A 73 20.58 -1.25 -7.41
C LYS A 73 21.99 -1.84 -7.46
#